data_AF-A0A545UIK0-F1
#
_entry.id   AF-A0A545UIK0-F1
#
_cell.length_a   1.000
_cell.length_b   1.000
_cell.length_c   1.000
_cell.angle_alpha   90.00
_cell.angle_beta   90.00
_cell.angle_gamma   90.00
#
_symmetry.space_group_name_H-M   'P 1'
#
loop_
_entity.id
_entity.type
_entity.pdbx_description
1 polymer ?
#
loop_
_entity_poly.entity_id
_entity_poly.type
_entity_poly.pdbx_seq_one_letter_code
_entity_poly.pdbx_strand_id
1 'polypeptide(L)'
;MDAFLINISSFPTIIFTIGLGVVIGFWFLVILGLFDLEFFDIEVDLDIDADISQVGGVAGLLTTLGLTGVPITVVISLLILNSWFICYFASKLVPNFPDLISLLQTLLNLAVAIISFLISIPITARMIRPLKGLFKTINQEPISKSLIGKTCRIRSSRVDEDFGEAECIHNGASLIIKVRTTGDNSLKTGQNAVLIEHKSEDTFFVISEEEFNKSMT
;
A
#
# COMPACT_ATOMS: atom_id res chain seq x y z
N MET A 1 2.02 16.10 35.16
CA MET A 1 1.50 16.27 33.79
C MET A 1 2.33 17.30 33.02
N ASP A 2 2.70 18.40 33.67
CA ASP A 2 3.40 19.54 33.05
C ASP A 2 4.75 19.17 32.44
N ALA A 3 5.55 18.31 33.09
CA ALA A 3 6.85 17.89 32.56
C ALA A 3 6.76 17.17 31.20
N PHE A 4 5.66 16.45 30.94
CA PHE A 4 5.45 15.81 29.65
C PHE A 4 5.13 16.86 28.57
N LEU A 5 4.16 17.73 28.85
CA LEU A 5 3.74 18.80 27.93
C LEU A 5 4.90 19.74 27.59
N ILE A 6 5.67 20.15 28.59
CA ILE A 6 6.86 20.97 28.39
C ILE A 6 7.85 20.28 27.46
N ASN A 7 8.15 18.99 27.67
CA ASN A 7 9.14 18.29 26.85
C ASN A 7 8.69 18.13 25.39
N ILE A 8 7.43 17.75 25.15
CA ILE A 8 6.91 17.56 23.77
C ILE A 8 6.73 18.88 23.02
N SER A 9 6.56 20.00 23.75
CA SER A 9 6.44 21.36 23.21
C SER A 9 7.77 22.12 23.21
N SER A 10 8.85 21.52 23.71
CA SER A 10 10.19 22.13 23.70
C SER A 10 10.98 21.69 22.47
N PHE A 11 11.91 22.54 22.06
CA PHE A 11 12.93 22.15 21.08
C PHE A 11 13.87 21.10 21.71
N PRO A 12 14.21 20.00 21.01
CA PRO A 12 13.94 19.70 19.60
C PRO A 12 12.64 18.92 19.31
N THR A 13 12.00 18.36 20.34
CA THR A 13 10.90 17.39 20.20
C THR A 13 9.66 17.99 19.52
N ILE A 14 9.44 19.30 19.66
CA ILE A 14 8.32 20.02 19.04
C ILE A 14 8.22 19.80 17.51
N ILE A 15 9.35 19.67 16.81
CA ILE A 15 9.38 19.45 15.36
C ILE A 15 8.57 18.18 15.01
N PHE A 16 8.85 17.10 15.73
CA PHE A 16 8.17 15.83 15.52
C PHE A 16 6.76 15.82 16.11
N THR A 17 6.50 16.58 17.17
CA THR A 17 5.15 16.74 17.74
C THR A 17 4.20 17.40 16.72
N ILE A 18 4.67 18.43 16.00
CA ILE A 18 3.90 19.05 14.91
C ILE A 18 3.66 18.04 13.78
N GLY A 19 4.70 17.31 13.37
CA GLY A 19 4.57 16.26 12.36
C GLY A 19 3.56 15.17 12.76
N LEU A 20 3.54 14.75 14.02
CA LEU A 20 2.54 13.82 14.55
C LEU A 20 1.13 14.41 14.51
N GLY A 21 0.97 15.71 14.80
CA GLY A 21 -0.30 16.39 14.64
C GLY A 21 -0.84 16.33 13.21
N VAL A 22 0.03 16.53 12.22
CA VAL A 22 -0.32 16.39 10.79
C VAL A 22 -0.72 14.95 10.46
N VAL A 23 0.06 13.97 10.93
CA VAL A 23 -0.25 12.53 10.74
C VAL A 23 -1.61 12.18 11.33
N ILE A 24 -1.92 12.64 12.55
CA ILE A 24 -3.22 12.41 13.20
C ILE A 24 -4.34 13.06 12.39
N GLY A 25 -4.16 14.30 11.94
CA GLY A 25 -5.13 14.99 11.10
C GLY A 25 -5.39 14.26 9.78
N PHE A 26 -4.33 13.78 9.13
CA PHE A 26 -4.43 12.94 7.93
C PHE A 26 -5.24 11.67 8.19
N TRP A 27 -4.91 10.89 9.22
CA TRP A 27 -5.64 9.66 9.54
C TRP A 27 -7.10 9.93 9.91
N PHE A 28 -7.39 11.06 10.54
CA PHE A 28 -8.77 11.47 10.79
C PHE A 28 -9.55 11.69 9.49
N LEU A 29 -8.95 12.34 8.48
CA LEU A 29 -9.57 12.54 7.17
C LEU A 29 -9.77 11.21 6.41
N VAL A 30 -8.81 10.28 6.51
CA VAL A 30 -8.92 8.93 5.96
C VAL A 30 -10.08 8.17 6.61
N ILE A 31 -10.23 8.24 7.93
CA ILE A 31 -11.34 7.58 8.66
C ILE A 31 -12.70 8.16 8.27
N LEU A 32 -12.77 9.45 7.94
CA LEU A 32 -13.98 10.08 7.40
C LEU A 32 -14.28 9.68 5.95
N GLY A 33 -13.39 8.92 5.30
CA GLY A 33 -13.51 8.53 3.89
C GLY A 33 -13.27 9.67 2.92
N LEU A 34 -12.59 10.74 3.34
CA LEU A 34 -12.28 11.89 2.48
C LEU A 34 -11.14 11.59 1.49
N PHE A 35 -10.23 10.71 1.89
CA PHE A 35 -9.09 10.25 1.08
C PHE A 35 -8.97 8.74 1.19
N ASP A 36 -8.74 8.08 0.05
CA ASP A 36 -8.29 6.69 0.01
C ASP A 36 -6.75 6.64 -0.06
N LEU A 37 -6.16 5.54 0.38
CA LEU A 37 -4.71 5.33 0.32
C LEU A 37 -4.21 5.26 -1.12
N GLU A 38 -5.05 4.83 -2.06
CA GLU A 38 -4.75 4.78 -3.50
C GLU A 38 -4.59 6.16 -4.13
N PHE A 39 -5.24 7.20 -3.60
CA PHE A 39 -5.11 8.58 -4.10
C PHE A 39 -3.67 9.09 -3.98
N PHE A 40 -3.01 8.76 -2.87
CA PHE A 40 -1.63 9.18 -2.60
C PHE A 40 -0.60 8.45 -3.46
N ASP A 41 -0.85 7.19 -3.84
CA ASP A 41 0.07 6.46 -4.73
C ASP A 41 -0.01 7.01 -6.17
N ILE A 42 -1.20 7.43 -6.63
CA ILE A 42 -1.40 8.05 -7.95
C ILE A 42 -0.82 9.47 -8.03
N GLU A 43 -0.97 10.29 -6.99
CA GLU A 43 -0.44 11.66 -6.97
C GLU A 43 1.10 11.67 -6.96
N VAL A 44 1.73 10.71 -6.25
CA VAL A 44 3.20 10.53 -6.27
C VAL A 44 3.70 10.11 -7.67
N ASP A 45 2.90 9.35 -8.44
CA ASP A 45 3.24 8.95 -9.81
C ASP A 45 2.92 10.05 -10.86
N LEU A 46 1.99 10.96 -10.58
CA LEU A 46 1.55 12.02 -11.51
C LEU A 46 2.28 13.36 -11.32
N ASP A 47 2.86 13.63 -10.15
CA ASP A 47 3.66 14.85 -9.88
C ASP A 47 5.17 14.68 -10.21
N ILE A 48 5.53 13.64 -10.98
CA ILE A 48 6.92 13.26 -11.32
C ILE A 48 7.68 14.33 -12.15
N ASP A 49 7.03 15.39 -12.62
CA ASP A 49 7.68 16.50 -13.35
C ASP A 49 8.26 17.61 -12.44
N ALA A 50 8.08 17.54 -11.11
CA ALA A 50 8.70 18.47 -10.15
C ALA A 50 9.96 17.86 -9.50
N ASP A 51 11.14 18.32 -9.93
CA ASP A 51 12.47 18.05 -9.33
C ASP A 51 12.84 16.55 -9.12
N ILE A 52 13.05 15.87 -10.24
CA ILE A 52 13.46 14.45 -10.43
C ILE A 52 14.69 14.01 -9.60
N SER A 53 15.48 14.93 -9.01
CA SER A 53 16.70 14.60 -8.28
C SER A 53 16.53 14.22 -6.81
N GLN A 54 15.49 14.72 -6.11
CA GLN A 54 15.33 14.48 -4.66
C GLN A 54 14.31 13.38 -4.34
N VAL A 55 13.25 13.25 -5.14
CA VAL A 55 12.13 12.31 -4.86
C VAL A 55 12.42 10.90 -5.41
N GLY A 56 13.12 10.78 -6.55
CA GLY A 56 13.63 9.49 -7.04
C GLY A 56 14.56 8.78 -6.04
N GLY A 57 15.25 9.57 -5.20
CA GLY A 57 16.03 9.06 -4.07
C GLY A 57 15.16 8.40 -3.00
N VAL A 58 13.97 8.94 -2.70
CA VAL A 58 13.04 8.38 -1.70
C VAL A 58 12.43 7.08 -2.22
N ALA A 59 11.95 7.05 -3.46
CA ALA A 59 11.41 5.82 -4.07
C ALA A 59 12.49 4.71 -4.19
N GLY A 60 13.72 5.07 -4.57
CA GLY A 60 14.87 4.17 -4.56
C GLY A 60 15.22 3.68 -3.15
N LEU A 61 15.17 4.55 -2.14
CA LEU A 61 15.39 4.18 -0.74
C LEU A 61 14.32 3.21 -0.23
N LEU A 62 13.05 3.45 -0.55
CA LEU A 62 11.96 2.54 -0.19
C LEU A 62 12.17 1.16 -0.81
N THR A 63 12.58 1.11 -2.08
CA THR A 63 12.86 -0.15 -2.79
C THR A 63 14.06 -0.89 -2.17
N THR A 64 15.15 -0.19 -1.85
CA THR A 64 16.33 -0.80 -1.20
C THR A 64 16.07 -1.26 0.24
N LEU A 65 15.20 -0.56 0.97
CA LEU A 65 14.71 -1.00 2.30
C LEU A 65 13.66 -2.14 2.18
N GLY A 66 13.29 -2.47 0.94
CA GLY A 66 12.33 -3.51 0.55
C GLY A 66 10.88 -3.12 0.80
N LEU A 67 10.58 -1.85 1.08
CA LEU A 67 9.27 -1.33 1.49
C LEU A 67 8.25 -1.25 0.35
N THR A 68 8.56 -1.84 -0.80
CA THR A 68 7.66 -2.02 -1.94
C THR A 68 6.38 -2.74 -1.51
N GLY A 69 5.23 -2.17 -1.89
CA GLY A 69 3.90 -2.73 -1.61
C GLY A 69 3.25 -2.25 -0.31
N VAL A 70 3.79 -1.22 0.35
CA VAL A 70 3.16 -0.57 1.51
C VAL A 70 2.93 0.91 1.18
N PRO A 71 1.72 1.47 1.43
CA PRO A 71 1.42 2.86 1.12
C PRO A 71 2.42 3.83 1.76
N ILE A 72 2.88 4.82 0.99
CA ILE A 72 3.94 5.74 1.44
C ILE A 72 3.53 6.55 2.69
N THR A 73 2.23 6.85 2.80
CA THR A 73 1.63 7.54 3.95
C THR A 73 1.83 6.77 5.25
N VAL A 74 1.72 5.43 5.21
CA VAL A 74 2.00 4.55 6.36
C VAL A 74 3.47 4.62 6.73
N VAL A 75 4.38 4.59 5.75
CA VAL A 75 5.82 4.68 5.99
C VAL A 75 6.18 6.01 6.67
N ILE A 76 5.68 7.13 6.14
CA ILE A 76 5.91 8.47 6.69
C ILE A 76 5.35 8.56 8.11
N SER A 77 4.15 8.04 8.36
CA SER A 77 3.54 8.06 9.69
C SER A 77 4.37 7.32 10.74
N LEU A 78 4.88 6.13 10.40
CA LEU A 78 5.75 5.34 11.29
C LEU A 78 7.10 6.02 11.50
N LEU A 79 7.66 6.63 10.46
CA LEU A 79 8.94 7.34 10.53
C LEU A 79 8.83 8.52 11.49
N ILE A 80 7.79 9.35 11.35
CA ILE A 80 7.53 10.49 12.24
C ILE A 80 7.30 10.02 13.68
N LEU A 81 6.49 8.97 13.88
CA LEU A 81 6.22 8.40 15.20
C LEU A 81 7.48 7.88 15.89
N ASN A 82 8.29 7.10 15.17
CA ASN A 82 9.55 6.57 15.70
C ASN A 82 10.55 7.70 15.99
N SER A 83 10.66 8.70 15.10
CA SER A 83 11.53 9.86 15.29
C SER A 83 11.13 10.66 16.53
N TRP A 84 9.82 10.89 16.73
CA TRP A 84 9.29 11.54 17.91
C TRP A 84 9.64 10.78 19.19
N PHE A 85 9.42 9.46 19.20
CA PHE A 85 9.69 8.62 20.35
C PHE A 85 11.18 8.67 20.73
N ILE A 86 12.07 8.46 19.76
CA ILE A 86 13.52 8.50 19.97
C ILE A 86 13.96 9.88 20.45
N CYS A 87 13.47 10.95 19.79
CA CYS A 87 13.81 12.33 20.14
C CYS A 87 13.37 12.70 21.56
N TYR A 88 12.20 12.25 22.00
CA TYR A 88 11.69 12.48 23.35
C TYR A 88 12.60 11.89 24.45
N PHE A 89 13.16 10.69 24.22
CA PHE A 89 14.09 10.09 25.18
C PHE A 89 15.50 10.66 25.04
N ALA A 90 15.95 10.92 23.80
CA ALA A 90 17.27 11.49 23.53
C ALA A 90 17.40 12.92 24.10
N SER A 91 16.34 13.73 24.05
CA SER A 91 16.35 15.08 24.63
C SER A 91 16.60 15.09 26.14
N LYS A 92 16.21 14.02 26.85
CA LYS A 92 16.48 13.87 28.29
C LYS A 92 17.93 13.51 28.62
N LEU A 93 18.67 12.98 27.65
CA LEU A 93 20.08 12.62 27.81
C LEU A 93 21.01 13.82 27.53
N VAL A 94 20.47 14.90 26.96
CA VAL A 94 21.22 16.12 26.68
C VAL A 94 21.45 16.90 27.99
N PRO A 95 22.72 17.16 28.36
CA PRO A 95 23.00 17.99 29.52
C PRO A 95 22.61 19.46 29.25
N ASN A 96 22.06 20.11 30.27
CA ASN A 96 21.75 21.53 30.22
C ASN A 96 23.03 22.34 30.48
N PHE A 97 23.40 23.19 29.53
CA PHE A 97 24.53 24.11 29.67
C PHE A 97 24.05 25.49 30.16
N PRO A 98 24.91 26.28 30.83
CA PRO A 98 24.58 27.65 31.22
C PRO A 98 24.33 28.56 29.99
N ASP A 99 23.52 29.61 30.16
CA ASP A 99 23.07 30.53 29.10
C ASP A 99 24.20 31.17 28.26
N LEU A 100 25.41 31.27 28.83
CA LEU A 100 26.61 31.76 28.15
C LEU A 100 27.02 30.92 26.92
N ILE A 101 26.52 29.68 26.78
CA ILE A 101 26.83 28.77 25.65
C ILE A 101 25.54 28.27 24.96
N SER A 102 24.49 29.09 24.94
CA SER A 102 23.17 28.77 24.34
C SER A 102 23.21 28.31 22.88
N LEU A 103 24.18 28.80 22.09
CA LEU A 103 24.41 28.37 20.71
C LEU A 103 24.80 26.88 20.63
N LEU A 104 25.67 26.41 21.53
CA LEU A 104 26.10 25.01 21.56
C LEU A 104 24.93 24.10 21.95
N GLN A 105 24.07 24.53 22.88
CA GLN A 105 22.89 23.79 23.28
C GLN A 105 21.89 23.66 22.12
N THR A 106 21.67 24.73 21.37
CA THR A 106 20.81 24.70 20.16
C THR A 106 21.37 23.74 19.12
N LEU A 107 22.68 23.78 18.85
CA LEU A 107 23.32 22.85 17.91
C LEU A 107 23.22 21.39 18.37
N LEU A 108 23.38 21.13 19.68
CA LEU A 108 23.28 19.79 20.24
C LEU A 108 21.85 19.26 20.13
N ASN A 109 20.84 20.08 20.43
CA ASN A 109 19.43 19.73 20.25
C ASN A 109 19.08 19.49 18.78
N LEU A 110 19.64 20.28 17.86
CA LEU A 110 19.49 20.04 16.41
C LEU A 110 20.13 18.71 16.00
N ALA A 111 21.34 18.41 16.48
CA ALA A 111 22.01 17.15 16.23
C ALA A 111 21.16 15.97 16.76
N VAL A 112 20.54 16.11 17.93
CA VAL A 112 19.61 15.12 18.49
C VAL A 112 18.41 14.91 17.58
N ALA A 113 17.83 15.99 17.02
CA ALA A 113 16.72 15.86 16.07
C ALA A 113 17.13 15.05 14.83
N ILE A 114 18.28 15.39 14.22
CA ILE A 114 18.79 14.72 13.02
C ILE A 114 19.12 13.26 13.32
N ILE A 115 19.84 12.98 14.40
CA ILE A 115 20.22 11.61 14.78
C ILE A 115 18.97 10.77 15.07
N SER A 116 17.97 11.34 15.75
CA SER A 116 16.70 10.66 16.03
C SER A 116 15.98 10.26 14.74
N PHE A 117 15.95 11.16 13.75
CA PHE A 117 15.40 10.89 12.43
C PHE A 117 16.19 9.81 11.68
N LEU A 118 17.52 9.86 11.69
CA LEU A 118 18.35 8.85 11.01
C LEU A 118 18.21 7.46 11.64
N ILE A 119 18.11 7.38 12.97
CA ILE A 119 17.89 6.11 13.69
C ILE A 119 16.48 5.56 13.45
N SER A 120 15.48 6.42 13.21
CA SER A 120 14.11 5.98 12.98
C SER A 120 13.94 5.22 11.66
N ILE A 121 14.75 5.49 10.63
CA ILE A 121 14.69 4.85 9.31
C ILE A 121 14.83 3.32 9.40
N PRO A 122 15.93 2.74 9.95
CA PRO A 122 16.08 1.29 10.05
C PRO A 122 15.05 0.65 10.99
N ILE A 123 14.62 1.36 12.04
CA ILE A 123 13.57 0.89 12.96
C ILE A 123 12.23 0.77 12.21
N THR A 124 11.87 1.80 11.46
CA THR A 124 10.66 1.84 10.64
C THR A 124 10.69 0.72 9.60
N ALA A 125 11.82 0.54 8.91
CA ALA A 125 11.99 -0.55 7.96
C ALA A 125 11.83 -1.94 8.60
N ARG A 126 12.34 -2.14 9.83
CA ARG A 126 12.16 -3.37 10.60
C ARG A 126 10.70 -3.62 10.96
N MET A 127 9.96 -2.58 11.36
CA MET A 127 8.54 -2.67 11.73
C MET A 127 7.63 -2.94 10.53
N ILE A 128 7.95 -2.39 9.36
CA ILE A 128 7.13 -2.57 8.16
C ILE A 128 7.31 -3.95 7.53
N ARG A 129 8.51 -4.56 7.62
CA ARG A 129 8.78 -5.89 7.05
C ARG A 129 7.71 -6.97 7.36
N PRO A 130 7.26 -7.19 8.61
CA PRO A 130 6.18 -8.13 8.89
C PRO A 130 4.81 -7.68 8.36
N LEU A 131 4.55 -6.36 8.30
CA LEU A 131 3.29 -5.80 7.80
C LEU A 131 3.08 -6.00 6.30
N LYS A 132 4.16 -6.16 5.52
CA LYS A 132 4.08 -6.42 4.07
C LYS A 132 3.21 -7.62 3.72
N GLY A 133 3.20 -8.64 4.57
CA GLY A 133 2.35 -9.82 4.37
C GLY A 133 0.86 -9.47 4.38
N LEU A 134 0.44 -8.52 5.22
CA LEU A 134 -0.95 -8.08 5.33
C LEU A 134 -1.34 -7.24 4.10
N PHE A 135 -0.47 -6.34 3.66
CA PHE A 135 -0.73 -5.52 2.46
C PHE A 135 -0.68 -6.33 1.17
N LYS A 136 0.09 -7.42 1.10
CA LYS A 136 0.07 -8.32 -0.05
C LYS A 136 -1.29 -9.01 -0.23
N THR A 137 -2.02 -9.27 0.84
CA THR A 137 -3.37 -9.85 0.78
C THR A 137 -4.43 -8.82 0.40
N ILE A 138 -4.25 -7.54 0.78
CA ILE A 138 -5.16 -6.45 0.43
C ILE A 138 -4.95 -5.99 -1.02
N ASN A 139 -3.68 -5.91 -1.46
CA ASN A 139 -3.28 -5.55 -2.82
C ASN A 139 -3.14 -6.79 -3.74
N GLN A 140 -3.79 -7.92 -3.39
CA GLN A 140 -3.89 -9.01 -4.34
C GLN A 140 -4.59 -8.46 -5.58
N GLU A 141 -3.92 -8.57 -6.73
CA GLU A 141 -4.52 -8.28 -8.02
C GLU A 141 -5.94 -8.84 -8.03
N PRO A 142 -6.94 -8.06 -8.51
CA PRO A 142 -8.30 -8.55 -8.56
C PRO A 142 -8.25 -9.94 -9.20
N ILE A 143 -8.88 -10.91 -8.52
CA ILE A 143 -8.91 -12.36 -8.85
C ILE A 143 -9.10 -12.58 -10.36
N SER A 144 -9.72 -11.61 -11.03
CA SER A 144 -9.88 -11.49 -12.46
C SER A 144 -8.62 -11.61 -13.33
N LYS A 145 -7.47 -11.05 -12.97
CA LYS A 145 -6.28 -11.20 -13.84
C LYS A 145 -5.62 -12.58 -13.73
N SER A 146 -5.74 -13.24 -12.58
CA SER A 146 -5.12 -14.55 -12.32
C SER A 146 -5.93 -15.74 -12.86
N LEU A 147 -7.19 -15.51 -13.23
CA LEU A 147 -8.07 -16.53 -13.81
C LEU A 147 -8.01 -16.59 -15.35
N ILE A 148 -7.44 -15.58 -16.01
CA ILE A 148 -7.28 -15.57 -17.47
C ILE A 148 -6.37 -16.73 -17.90
N GLY A 149 -6.80 -17.48 -18.91
CA GLY A 149 -6.14 -18.67 -19.43
C GLY A 149 -6.40 -19.95 -18.64
N LYS A 150 -7.20 -19.91 -17.57
CA LYS A 150 -7.61 -21.12 -16.83
C LYS A 150 -8.89 -21.74 -17.41
N THR A 151 -8.94 -23.06 -17.39
CA THR A 151 -10.13 -23.83 -17.74
C THR A 151 -11.09 -23.86 -16.54
N CYS A 152 -12.34 -23.48 -16.78
CA CYS A 152 -13.42 -23.50 -15.82
C CYS A 152 -14.58 -24.34 -16.33
N ARG A 153 -15.39 -24.87 -15.40
CA ARG A 153 -16.51 -25.74 -15.73
C ARG A 153 -17.82 -24.97 -15.67
N ILE A 154 -18.62 -25.06 -16.72
CA ILE A 154 -19.88 -24.32 -16.79
C ILE A 154 -20.90 -24.94 -15.85
N ARG A 155 -21.52 -24.09 -15.03
CA ARG A 155 -22.58 -24.47 -14.07
C ARG A 155 -23.96 -24.13 -14.59
N SER A 156 -24.11 -23.03 -15.31
CA SER A 156 -25.41 -22.62 -15.87
C SER A 156 -25.88 -23.54 -17.00
N SER A 157 -27.19 -23.63 -17.20
CA SER A 157 -27.83 -24.43 -18.27
C SER A 157 -27.43 -23.96 -19.67
N ARG A 158 -27.24 -22.64 -19.79
CA ARG A 158 -26.74 -21.96 -20.98
C ARG A 158 -25.78 -20.85 -20.59
N VAL A 159 -24.84 -20.54 -21.47
CA VAL A 159 -24.02 -19.34 -21.45
C VAL A 159 -24.25 -18.60 -22.77
N ASP A 160 -24.65 -17.34 -22.66
CA ASP A 160 -24.91 -16.42 -23.78
C ASP A 160 -24.24 -15.06 -23.48
N GLU A 161 -24.52 -14.03 -24.30
CA GLU A 161 -23.91 -12.70 -24.15
C GLU A 161 -24.38 -11.95 -22.89
N ASP A 162 -25.52 -12.35 -22.29
CA ASP A 162 -26.17 -11.67 -21.17
C ASP A 162 -26.19 -12.51 -19.87
N PHE A 163 -26.06 -13.83 -19.96
CA PHE A 163 -26.28 -14.78 -18.89
C PHE A 163 -25.28 -15.95 -18.93
N GLY A 164 -24.81 -16.38 -17.76
CA GLY A 164 -23.91 -17.52 -17.63
C GLY A 164 -23.11 -17.50 -16.34
N GLU A 165 -22.88 -18.68 -15.78
CA GLU A 165 -22.05 -18.91 -14.59
C GLU A 165 -21.10 -20.10 -14.81
N ALA A 166 -19.84 -19.93 -14.42
CA ALA A 166 -18.84 -20.98 -14.42
C ALA A 166 -18.21 -21.13 -13.03
N GLU A 167 -17.83 -22.36 -12.73
CA GLU A 167 -17.09 -22.76 -11.55
C GLU A 167 -15.59 -22.87 -11.91
N CYS A 168 -14.77 -22.07 -11.24
CA CYS A 168 -13.31 -22.06 -11.41
C CYS A 168 -12.65 -22.48 -10.10
N ILE A 169 -11.72 -23.42 -10.17
CA ILE A 169 -10.92 -23.82 -9.01
C ILE A 169 -9.65 -22.96 -8.99
N HIS A 170 -9.49 -22.16 -7.93
CA HIS A 170 -8.31 -21.35 -7.71
C HIS A 170 -7.81 -21.52 -6.28
N ASN A 171 -6.54 -21.90 -6.11
CA ASN A 171 -5.89 -22.12 -4.81
C ASN A 171 -6.68 -23.03 -3.84
N GLY A 172 -7.38 -24.04 -4.37
CA GLY A 172 -8.17 -24.99 -3.57
C GLY A 172 -9.56 -24.48 -3.17
N ALA A 173 -9.94 -23.26 -3.56
CA ALA A 173 -11.30 -22.75 -3.42
C ALA A 173 -12.05 -22.85 -4.76
N SER A 174 -13.33 -23.23 -4.69
CA SER A 174 -14.26 -23.14 -5.82
C SER A 174 -14.89 -21.75 -5.84
N LEU A 175 -14.69 -21.02 -6.94
CA LEU A 175 -15.24 -19.69 -7.19
C LEU A 175 -16.30 -19.77 -8.28
N ILE A 176 -17.45 -19.16 -8.05
CA ILE A 176 -18.49 -18.99 -9.06
C ILE A 176 -18.34 -17.59 -9.65
N ILE A 177 -18.08 -17.52 -10.96
CA ILE A 177 -17.90 -16.27 -11.69
C ILE A 177 -18.93 -16.14 -12.80
N LYS A 178 -19.30 -14.90 -13.16
CA LYS A 178 -20.19 -14.65 -14.29
C LYS A 178 -19.38 -14.74 -15.57
N VAL A 179 -19.86 -15.57 -16.49
CA VAL A 179 -19.20 -15.77 -17.79
C VAL A 179 -20.14 -15.44 -18.93
N ARG A 180 -19.58 -14.91 -20.01
CA ARG A 180 -20.28 -14.57 -21.25
C ARG A 180 -19.52 -15.14 -22.43
N THR A 181 -20.25 -15.59 -23.43
CA THR A 181 -19.69 -16.09 -24.69
C THR A 181 -20.29 -15.28 -25.84
N THR A 182 -19.54 -15.10 -26.93
CA THR A 182 -20.03 -14.49 -28.17
C THR A 182 -19.94 -15.53 -29.27
N GLY A 183 -21.02 -15.66 -30.05
CA GLY A 183 -21.17 -16.64 -31.12
C GLY A 183 -22.38 -17.56 -30.92
N ASP A 184 -22.78 -18.25 -32.00
CA ASP A 184 -23.94 -19.18 -32.02
C ASP A 184 -23.73 -20.45 -31.15
N ASN A 185 -22.53 -20.66 -30.62
CA ASN A 185 -22.20 -21.77 -29.73
C ASN A 185 -22.57 -21.44 -28.28
N SER A 186 -23.86 -21.58 -27.95
CA SER A 186 -24.31 -21.55 -26.56
C SER A 186 -23.67 -22.71 -25.79
N LEU A 187 -22.81 -22.39 -24.83
CA LEU A 187 -22.16 -23.40 -24.01
C LEU A 187 -23.15 -23.95 -22.97
N LYS A 188 -23.09 -25.26 -22.69
CA LYS A 188 -24.02 -25.98 -21.82
C LYS A 188 -23.36 -26.40 -20.50
N THR A 189 -24.20 -26.71 -19.50
CA THR A 189 -23.73 -27.21 -18.20
C THR A 189 -22.78 -28.38 -18.35
N GLY A 190 -21.68 -28.33 -17.59
CA GLY A 190 -20.69 -29.39 -17.51
C GLY A 190 -19.59 -29.32 -18.56
N GLN A 191 -19.69 -28.44 -19.55
CA GLN A 191 -18.62 -28.20 -20.54
C GLN A 191 -17.49 -27.36 -19.93
N ASN A 192 -16.29 -27.54 -20.48
CA ASN A 192 -15.12 -26.77 -20.14
C ASN A 192 -15.03 -25.52 -21.03
N ALA A 193 -14.72 -24.39 -20.40
CA ALA A 193 -14.53 -23.12 -21.08
C ALA A 193 -13.26 -22.44 -20.55
N VAL A 194 -12.56 -21.71 -21.42
CA VAL A 194 -11.34 -20.99 -21.08
C VAL A 194 -11.65 -19.50 -20.97
N LEU A 195 -11.22 -18.88 -19.88
CA LEU A 195 -11.35 -17.45 -19.64
C LEU A 195 -10.32 -16.69 -20.48
N ILE A 196 -10.78 -15.82 -21.38
CA ILE A 196 -9.90 -15.06 -22.27
C ILE A 196 -9.70 -13.63 -21.74
N GLU A 197 -10.80 -12.98 -21.39
CA GLU A 197 -10.80 -11.55 -21.13
C GLU A 197 -11.70 -11.22 -19.95
N HIS A 198 -11.32 -10.20 -19.20
CA HIS A 198 -12.12 -9.64 -18.12
C HIS A 198 -12.81 -8.36 -18.61
N LYS A 199 -14.15 -8.34 -18.62
CA LYS A 199 -14.94 -7.24 -19.20
C LYS A 199 -15.40 -6.20 -18.16
N SER A 200 -15.69 -6.61 -16.93
CA SER A 200 -16.13 -5.76 -15.81
C SER A 200 -16.05 -6.55 -14.49
N GLU A 201 -16.12 -5.90 -13.31
CA GLU A 201 -15.77 -6.39 -11.96
C GLU A 201 -15.86 -7.93 -11.70
N ASP A 202 -16.93 -8.61 -12.15
CA ASP A 202 -17.12 -10.07 -12.00
C ASP A 202 -17.47 -10.82 -13.30
N THR A 203 -17.38 -10.17 -14.47
CA THR A 203 -17.82 -10.72 -15.75
C THR A 203 -16.64 -11.00 -16.68
N PHE A 204 -16.51 -12.27 -17.07
CA PHE A 204 -15.46 -12.73 -17.96
C PHE A 204 -16.01 -13.18 -19.30
N PHE A 205 -15.22 -12.94 -20.33
CA PHE A 205 -15.43 -13.53 -21.63
C PHE A 205 -14.78 -14.92 -21.71
N VAL A 206 -15.55 -15.90 -22.15
CA VAL A 206 -15.10 -17.29 -22.28
C VAL A 206 -15.35 -17.83 -23.68
N ILE A 207 -14.51 -18.76 -24.11
CA ILE A 207 -14.75 -19.62 -25.28
C ILE A 207 -14.65 -21.09 -24.90
N SER A 208 -15.14 -21.97 -25.78
CA SER A 208 -14.95 -23.40 -25.61
C SER A 208 -13.47 -23.79 -25.64
N GLU A 209 -13.11 -24.83 -24.89
CA GLU A 209 -11.75 -25.40 -24.91
C GLU A 209 -11.32 -25.84 -26.32
N GLU A 210 -12.27 -26.33 -27.14
CA GLU A 210 -12.03 -26.73 -28.52
C GLU A 210 -11.68 -25.53 -29.44
N GLU A 211 -12.42 -24.42 -29.33
CA GLU A 211 -12.13 -23.19 -30.08
C GLU A 211 -10.82 -22.55 -29.63
N PHE A 212 -10.50 -22.62 -28.33
CA PHE A 212 -9.23 -22.12 -27.80
C PHE A 212 -8.04 -22.86 -28.42
N ASN A 213 -8.08 -24.19 -28.42
CA ASN A 213 -7.01 -25.02 -29.01
C ASN A 213 -6.86 -24.77 -30.51
N LYS A 214 -7.96 -24.53 -31.23
CA LYS A 214 -7.95 -24.20 -32.65
C LYS A 214 -7.34 -22.82 -32.94
N SER A 215 -7.44 -21.87 -32.02
CA SER A 215 -6.85 -20.53 -32.17
C SER A 215 -5.34 -20.48 -31.89
N MET A 216 -4.78 -21.49 -31.23
CA MET A 216 -3.33 -21.62 -30.97
C MET A 216 -2.56 -22.38 -32.06
N THR A 217 -3.26 -22.99 -33.03
CA THR A 217 -2.65 -23.76 -34.13
C THR A 217 -2.61 -22.94 -35.41
#